data_AF-A0A0S4LCF3-F1
#
_entry.id   AF-A0A0S4LCF3-F1
#
_cell.length_a   1.000
_cell.length_b   1.000
_cell.length_c   1.000
_cell.angle_alpha   90.00
_cell.angle_beta   90.00
_cell.angle_gamma   90.00
#
_symmetry.space_group_name_H-M   'P 1'
#
loop_
_entity.id
_entity.type
_entity.pdbx_description
1 polymer ?
#
loop_
_entity_poly.entity_id
_entity_poly.type
_entity_poly.pdbx_seq_one_letter_code
_entity_poly.pdbx_strand_id
1 'polypeptide(L)'
;MKLVTAVVATASAVLFGLSMASANPALLPKHEGYPMKNSGSPVTGQPTANDPGQPDAHGASTLLKSADSVKNAEQKLMKTDNARITEGQGAGRLPHVEGPQITIAPPVTSATKITGDRKID
;
A
#
# COMPACT_ATOMS: atom_id res chain seq x y z
N MET A 1 44.15 45.16 -2.81
CA MET A 1 43.32 44.73 -3.95
C MET A 1 43.53 43.26 -4.34
N LYS A 2 44.76 42.78 -4.60
CA LYS A 2 45.03 41.39 -5.04
C LYS A 2 44.49 40.28 -4.10
N LEU A 3 44.59 40.48 -2.79
CA LEU A 3 44.10 39.52 -1.79
C LEU A 3 42.57 39.48 -1.74
N VAL A 4 41.92 40.65 -1.84
CA VAL A 4 40.45 40.75 -1.90
C VAL A 4 39.91 40.08 -3.17
N THR A 5 40.54 40.30 -4.32
CA THR A 5 40.15 39.65 -5.57
C THR A 5 40.35 38.13 -5.53
N ALA A 6 41.41 37.64 -4.88
CA ALA A 6 41.65 36.21 -4.72
C ALA A 6 40.60 35.54 -3.82
N VAL A 7 40.23 36.20 -2.71
CA VAL A 7 39.19 35.73 -1.80
C VAL A 7 37.83 35.69 -2.50
N VAL A 8 37.47 36.75 -3.23
CA VAL A 8 36.21 36.81 -3.97
C VAL A 8 36.16 35.74 -5.06
N ALA A 9 37.23 35.58 -5.85
CA ALA A 9 37.29 34.54 -6.89
C ALA A 9 37.15 33.13 -6.32
N THR A 10 37.78 32.86 -5.17
CA THR A 10 37.70 31.55 -4.51
C THR A 10 36.30 31.28 -3.96
N ALA A 11 35.69 32.27 -3.30
CA ALA A 11 34.32 32.17 -2.80
C ALA A 11 33.31 31.96 -3.94
N SER A 12 33.44 32.70 -5.04
CA SER A 12 32.59 32.55 -6.22
C SER A 12 32.74 31.17 -6.87
N ALA A 13 33.97 30.64 -6.99
CA ALA A 13 34.19 29.31 -7.55
C ALA A 13 33.55 28.21 -6.69
N VAL A 14 33.65 28.31 -5.36
CA VAL A 14 33.03 27.35 -4.42
C VAL A 14 31.50 27.41 -4.51
N LEU A 15 30.92 28.61 -4.50
CA LEU A 15 29.46 28.78 -4.61
C LEU A 15 28.92 28.27 -5.96
N PHE A 16 29.66 28.48 -7.05
CA PHE A 16 29.31 27.96 -8.37
C PHE A 16 29.41 26.42 -8.45
N GLY A 17 30.42 25.82 -7.80
CA GLY A 17 30.51 24.36 -7.70
C GLY A 17 29.35 23.75 -6.92
N LEU A 18 28.96 24.37 -5.80
CA LEU A 18 27.84 23.91 -4.97
C LEU A 18 26.48 24.02 -5.68
N SER A 19 26.28 25.04 -6.53
CA SER A 19 25.02 25.18 -7.30
C SER A 19 24.85 24.10 -8.37
N MET A 20 25.94 23.65 -8.99
CA MET A 20 25.92 22.53 -9.93
C MET A 20 25.61 21.20 -9.24
N ALA A 21 26.05 21.03 -7.99
CA ALA A 21 25.73 19.83 -7.20
C ALA A 21 24.25 19.81 -6.78
N SER A 22 23.68 20.92 -6.31
CA SER A 22 22.27 20.98 -5.90
C SER A 22 21.29 20.89 -7.08
N ALA A 23 21.74 21.23 -8.29
CA ALA A 23 20.96 21.08 -9.52
C ALA A 23 21.11 19.70 -10.18
N ASN A 24 21.84 18.74 -9.57
CA ASN A 24 22.00 17.42 -10.14
C ASN A 24 20.73 16.56 -9.87
N PRO A 25 19.94 16.23 -10.90
CA PRO A 25 18.74 15.41 -10.73
C PRO A 25 19.04 14.00 -10.20
N ALA A 26 20.29 13.53 -10.29
CA ALA A 26 20.71 12.24 -9.71
C ALA A 26 20.69 12.21 -8.17
N LEU A 27 20.62 13.37 -7.50
CA LEU A 27 20.54 13.47 -6.04
C LEU A 27 19.10 13.46 -5.50
N LEU A 28 18.09 13.51 -6.37
CA LEU A 28 16.70 13.38 -5.96
C LEU A 28 16.41 11.94 -5.50
N PRO A 29 15.58 11.75 -4.45
CA PRO A 29 15.08 10.42 -4.11
C PRO A 29 14.45 9.75 -5.33
N LYS A 30 14.91 8.54 -5.65
CA LYS A 30 14.37 7.77 -6.77
C LYS A 30 13.08 7.10 -6.34
N HIS A 31 12.03 7.30 -7.12
CA HIS A 31 10.74 6.63 -6.93
C HIS A 31 10.49 5.67 -8.09
N GLU A 32 10.44 4.36 -7.80
CA GLU A 32 10.09 3.34 -8.80
C GLU A 32 8.67 3.59 -9.34
N GLY A 33 8.41 3.20 -10.60
CA GLY A 33 7.07 3.29 -11.19
C GLY A 33 6.76 4.60 -11.91
N TYR A 34 7.77 5.44 -12.16
CA TYR A 34 7.67 6.55 -13.11
C TYR A 34 8.56 6.29 -14.34
N PRO A 35 8.15 5.35 -15.23
CA PRO A 35 8.89 5.03 -16.43
C PRO A 35 8.85 6.20 -17.41
N MET A 36 10.01 6.76 -17.71
CA MET A 36 10.17 7.57 -18.91
C MET A 36 10.83 6.69 -19.96
N LYS A 37 10.07 6.27 -20.97
CA LYS A 37 10.64 5.54 -22.11
C LYS A 37 11.59 6.46 -22.86
N ASN A 38 12.81 5.98 -23.10
CA ASN A 38 13.88 6.54 -23.92
C ASN A 38 13.53 7.92 -24.50
N SER A 39 13.70 8.96 -23.68
CA SER A 39 13.33 10.33 -24.02
C SER A 39 14.30 10.94 -25.05
N GLY A 40 15.05 10.16 -25.81
CA GLY A 40 15.92 10.66 -26.86
C GLY A 40 15.08 11.29 -28.00
N SER A 41 15.48 12.47 -28.45
CA SER A 41 14.99 13.06 -29.69
C SER A 41 15.13 12.03 -30.82
N PRO A 42 14.07 11.74 -31.58
CA PRO A 42 14.11 10.75 -32.65
C PRO A 42 15.02 11.17 -33.81
N VAL A 43 15.43 12.44 -33.85
CA VAL A 43 16.27 13.01 -34.89
C VAL A 43 17.73 13.09 -34.46
N THR A 44 18.00 13.44 -33.20
CA THR A 44 19.37 13.73 -32.71
C THR A 44 19.86 12.76 -31.64
N GLY A 45 19.00 11.88 -31.14
CA GLY A 45 19.30 11.00 -30.00
C GLY A 45 19.47 11.71 -28.67
N GLN A 46 19.36 13.06 -28.64
CA GLN A 46 19.60 13.85 -27.45
C GLN A 46 18.48 13.64 -26.42
N PRO A 47 18.79 13.44 -25.12
CA PRO A 47 17.77 13.33 -24.08
C PRO A 47 16.86 14.57 -24.05
N THR A 48 15.55 14.37 -24.13
CA THR A 48 14.52 15.43 -24.06
C THR A 48 14.03 15.67 -22.64
N ALA A 49 14.43 14.82 -21.70
CA ALA A 49 14.11 14.99 -20.29
C ALA A 49 15.35 14.97 -19.42
N ASN A 50 15.33 15.83 -18.39
CA ASN A 50 16.42 15.94 -17.41
C ASN A 50 16.40 14.79 -16.37
N ASP A 51 15.29 14.06 -16.29
CA ASP A 51 15.15 12.84 -15.47
C ASP A 51 14.72 11.70 -16.41
N PRO A 52 15.55 10.68 -16.67
CA PRO A 52 15.20 9.56 -17.55
C PRO A 52 14.16 8.59 -16.97
N GLY A 53 13.57 8.91 -15.81
CA GLY A 53 12.56 8.09 -15.15
C GLY A 53 13.17 6.83 -14.52
N GLN A 54 12.34 6.08 -13.80
CA GLN A 54 12.73 4.83 -13.14
C GLN A 54 12.09 3.64 -13.86
N PRO A 55 12.70 2.44 -13.82
CA PRO A 55 12.08 1.25 -14.39
C PRO A 55 10.68 1.03 -13.80
N ASP A 56 9.83 0.39 -14.60
CA ASP A 56 8.48 0.00 -14.19
C ASP A 56 8.53 -0.74 -12.86
N ALA A 57 7.74 -0.29 -11.89
CA ALA A 57 7.57 -1.01 -10.65
C ALA A 57 6.66 -2.23 -10.93
N HIS A 58 7.20 -3.45 -10.92
CA HIS A 58 6.44 -4.69 -11.12
C HIS A 58 6.93 -5.85 -10.25
N GLY A 59 6.08 -6.89 -10.11
CA GLY A 59 6.44 -8.14 -9.45
C GLY A 59 6.20 -8.17 -7.93
N ALA A 60 6.79 -9.17 -7.26
CA ALA A 60 6.56 -9.40 -5.84
C ALA A 60 7.09 -8.26 -4.94
N SER A 61 8.16 -7.58 -5.35
CA SER A 61 8.75 -6.46 -4.59
C SER A 61 7.81 -5.26 -4.50
N THR A 62 7.02 -4.99 -5.55
CA THR A 62 6.02 -3.91 -5.49
C THR A 62 4.85 -4.27 -4.63
N LEU A 63 4.36 -5.51 -4.71
CA LEU A 63 3.30 -6.01 -3.85
C LEU A 63 3.68 -5.92 -2.37
N LEU A 64 4.92 -6.30 -2.02
CA LEU A 64 5.45 -6.18 -0.66
C LEU A 64 5.54 -4.72 -0.20
N LYS A 65 6.10 -3.81 -1.03
CA LYS A 65 6.15 -2.37 -0.73
C LYS A 65 4.76 -1.75 -0.58
N SER A 66 3.79 -2.18 -1.40
CA SER A 66 2.39 -1.75 -1.30
C SER A 66 1.70 -2.30 -0.05
N ALA A 67 2.01 -3.53 0.38
CA ALA A 67 1.49 -4.06 1.63
C ALA A 67 2.03 -3.27 2.84
N ASP A 68 3.30 -2.87 2.81
CA ASP A 68 3.92 -2.08 3.87
C ASP A 68 3.45 -0.62 3.93
N SER A 69 2.91 -0.06 2.83
CA SER A 69 2.48 1.34 2.78
C SER A 69 1.16 1.60 3.52
N VAL A 70 0.38 0.56 3.80
CA VAL A 70 -0.98 0.67 4.37
C VAL A 70 -1.09 0.23 5.83
N LYS A 71 -0.01 0.35 6.63
CA LYS A 71 -0.06 0.05 8.07
C LYS A 71 -1.12 0.84 8.86
N ASN A 72 -1.60 1.95 8.29
CA ASN A 72 -2.66 2.78 8.88
C ASN A 72 -4.09 2.40 8.43
N ALA A 73 -4.27 1.41 7.53
CA ALA A 73 -5.59 0.98 7.05
C ALA A 73 -6.17 -0.24 7.79
N GLU A 74 -5.53 -0.68 8.87
CA GLU A 74 -6.15 -1.68 9.73
C GLU A 74 -7.24 -1.04 10.58
N GLN A 75 -8.47 -1.27 10.16
CA GLN A 75 -9.65 -0.82 10.89
C GLN A 75 -9.96 -1.80 12.04
N LYS A 76 -9.37 -1.57 13.21
CA LYS A 76 -9.67 -2.31 14.44
C LYS A 76 -10.91 -1.76 15.14
N LEU A 77 -12.07 -1.75 14.45
CA LEU A 77 -13.32 -1.40 15.10
C LEU A 77 -13.81 -2.56 15.97
N MET A 78 -13.79 -2.37 17.28
CA MET A 78 -14.59 -3.17 18.20
C MET A 78 -15.96 -2.53 18.35
N LYS A 79 -17.01 -3.27 18.04
CA LYS A 79 -18.38 -2.87 18.34
C LYS A 79 -18.63 -3.09 19.83
N THR A 80 -18.97 -2.05 20.57
CA THR A 80 -19.14 -2.12 22.03
C THR A 80 -20.20 -3.15 22.45
N ASP A 81 -21.24 -3.34 21.63
CA ASP A 81 -22.28 -4.35 21.82
C ASP A 81 -21.73 -5.79 21.82
N ASN A 82 -20.58 -6.01 21.17
CA ASN A 82 -19.95 -7.31 21.01
C ASN A 82 -18.93 -7.60 22.14
N ALA A 83 -18.78 -6.72 23.14
CA ALA A 83 -17.78 -6.88 24.20
C ALA A 83 -17.93 -8.18 24.99
N ARG A 84 -19.14 -8.75 25.04
CA ARG A 84 -19.42 -10.02 25.72
C ARG A 84 -19.10 -11.25 24.87
N ILE A 85 -18.77 -11.12 23.59
CA ILE A 85 -18.50 -12.26 22.72
C ILE A 85 -17.11 -12.81 23.05
N THR A 86 -17.04 -14.06 23.48
CA THR A 86 -15.79 -14.76 23.79
C THR A 86 -15.23 -15.52 22.59
N GLU A 87 -16.10 -16.05 21.73
CA GLU A 87 -15.70 -16.82 20.55
C GLU A 87 -16.75 -16.75 19.43
N GLY A 88 -16.30 -16.53 18.19
CA GLY A 88 -17.15 -16.57 17.00
C GLY A 88 -17.33 -17.99 16.45
N GLN A 89 -18.55 -18.39 16.15
CA GLN A 89 -18.90 -19.75 15.70
C GLN A 89 -19.20 -19.85 14.19
N GLY A 90 -18.84 -18.83 13.41
CA GLY A 90 -19.14 -18.73 11.97
C GLY A 90 -20.51 -18.11 11.67
N ALA A 91 -20.80 -17.94 10.37
CA ALA A 91 -22.01 -17.25 9.91
C ALA A 91 -23.29 -18.03 10.27
N GLY A 92 -24.33 -17.30 10.71
CA GLY A 92 -25.65 -17.88 11.03
C GLY A 92 -25.73 -18.67 12.34
N ARG A 93 -24.65 -18.71 13.13
CA ARG A 93 -24.63 -19.32 14.47
C ARG A 93 -24.49 -18.24 15.54
N LEU A 94 -25.18 -18.43 16.67
CA LEU A 94 -24.99 -17.55 17.82
C LEU A 94 -23.56 -17.73 18.37
N PRO A 95 -22.83 -16.65 18.64
CA PRO A 95 -21.49 -16.71 19.23
C PRO A 95 -21.55 -17.17 20.70
N HIS A 96 -20.39 -17.58 21.23
CA HIS A 96 -20.25 -17.74 22.67
C HIS A 96 -20.20 -16.36 23.32
N VAL A 97 -20.94 -16.20 24.42
CA VAL A 97 -21.00 -14.94 25.17
C VAL A 97 -20.69 -15.18 26.64
N GLU A 98 -20.12 -14.17 27.31
CA GLU A 98 -20.04 -14.16 28.77
C GLU A 98 -21.46 -14.11 29.36
N GLY A 99 -21.90 -15.22 29.96
CA GLY A 99 -23.23 -15.39 30.54
C GLY A 99 -23.92 -16.69 30.12
N PRO A 100 -25.24 -16.82 30.34
CA PRO A 100 -26.01 -18.00 29.95
C PRO A 100 -25.97 -18.23 28.43
N GLN A 101 -25.55 -19.42 28.01
CA GLN A 101 -25.50 -19.79 26.60
C GLN A 101 -26.89 -20.25 26.13
N ILE A 102 -27.47 -19.52 25.18
CA ILE A 102 -28.75 -19.90 24.58
C ILE A 102 -28.49 -21.01 23.55
N THR A 103 -29.01 -22.20 23.83
CA THR A 103 -28.99 -23.31 22.86
C THR A 103 -30.29 -23.29 22.06
N ILE A 104 -30.21 -22.99 20.76
CA ILE A 104 -31.34 -23.14 19.86
C ILE A 104 -31.32 -24.57 19.33
N ALA A 105 -32.02 -25.46 20.02
CA ALA A 105 -32.30 -26.79 19.50
C ALA A 105 -33.48 -26.70 18.51
N PRO A 106 -33.43 -27.42 17.38
CA PRO A 106 -34.59 -27.55 16.52
C PRO A 106 -35.75 -28.17 17.33
N PRO A 107 -37.01 -27.76 17.07
CA PRO A 107 -38.18 -28.26 17.80
C PRO A 107 -38.41 -29.76 17.61
N VAL A 108 -37.74 -30.37 16.62
CA VAL A 108 -37.74 -31.80 16.34
C VAL A 108 -36.30 -32.28 16.14
N THR A 109 -36.00 -33.48 16.64
CA THR A 109 -34.66 -34.11 16.55
C THR A 109 -34.29 -34.54 15.13
N SER A 110 -35.28 -34.67 14.25
CA SER A 110 -35.09 -34.91 12.82
C SER A 110 -36.25 -34.28 12.05
N ALA A 111 -35.95 -33.70 10.89
CA ALA A 111 -37.00 -33.40 9.93
C ALA A 111 -37.56 -34.73 9.41
N THR A 112 -38.88 -34.88 9.38
CA THR A 112 -39.49 -35.98 8.63
C THR A 112 -39.08 -35.82 7.17
N LYS A 113 -38.15 -36.67 6.70
CA LYS A 113 -37.75 -36.70 5.29
C LYS A 113 -38.98 -37.08 4.48
N ILE A 114 -39.53 -36.13 3.72
CA ILE A 114 -40.55 -36.45 2.73
C ILE A 114 -39.86 -37.18 1.58
N THR A 115 -40.07 -38.49 1.49
CA THR A 115 -39.73 -39.29 0.31
C THR A 115 -40.75 -39.01 -0.81
N GLY A 116 -40.30 -39.10 -2.07
CA GLY A 116 -41.11 -38.72 -3.25
C GLY A 116 -42.39 -39.55 -3.46
N ASP A 117 -42.58 -40.62 -2.69
CA ASP A 117 -43.73 -41.52 -2.81
C ASP A 117 -44.98 -41.04 -2.04
N ARG A 118 -44.88 -39.91 -1.32
CA ARG A 118 -46.00 -39.39 -0.51
C ARG A 118 -47.07 -38.76 -1.43
N LYS A 119 -48.13 -39.51 -1.72
CA LYS A 119 -49.36 -38.98 -2.29
C LYS A 119 -50.09 -38.17 -1.21
N ILE A 120 -50.43 -36.93 -1.52
CA ILE A 120 -51.35 -36.11 -0.74
C ILE A 120 -52.72 -36.33 -1.37
N ASP A 121 -53.65 -36.89 -0.60
CA ASP A 121 -55.06 -37.03 -0.97
C ASP A 121 -55.80 -35.69 -0.81
#